data_AF-A0A0U4Z4P1-F1
#
_entry.id   AF-A0A0U4Z4P1-F1
#
_cell.length_a   1.000
_cell.length_b   1.000
_cell.length_c   1.000
_cell.angle_alpha   90.00
_cell.angle_beta   90.00
_cell.angle_gamma   90.00
#
_symmetry.space_group_name_H-M   'P 1'
#
loop_
_entity.id
_entity.type
_entity.pdbx_description
1 polymer ?
#
loop_
_entity_poly.entity_id
_entity_poly.type
_entity_poly.pdbx_seq_one_letter_code
_entity_poly.pdbx_strand_id
1 'polypeptide(L)'
;MAVPFHAKEVPSDQAEWGHPDVAILFTCLAFYYEGLSVYQFKQSLEAVLKSDHPATEYDRWTQTSSTLPGSLQHWNAITVDDVVFVTQIWRHLRFIPVVINHFLRSFVFPLHAKQFATKLQASGWDVLLYSNSPIQASRGIREGITTGFSGTSDNRRLLPLTIEQCDLPSLSHTNAEVLTYLLQPRNRGYLVTADQRGKRLSEVELLKSLHMAKIRILIDAGAFIMEMDNFTVACTWLQEDWGAHGAVYFGDDNKPWVVYRNNKRVPLFASPFADDMRACVVYLDEAHTRGTDLKLPPDALGALTLGLSQTKDHTVQAAMRQRQLGATQSARFLAPPEVHQSILDVCKKTSNDTVDSSDVISRLLDQTCATNRELQPLYLAQGKGFCQRMQAAASYRKFLSNPEHRKAYLDVLQQPEQQTLEQLYGPYYRSAAASPSEDKAIDPRGRVATLMKTLGERRQESQAYESFLSSALEEVEQKREVAYEIEEEREMQRPLKPKALKFRGLHASILSFARGGVLVLEGIVSAAETLEETQLGLKYRIHGSSLVAHLYLSAEFSVTINLKKSG
;
A
#
# COMPACT_ATOMS: atom_id res chain seq x y z
N MET A 1 8.68 -0.48 3.29
CA MET A 1 7.56 -0.19 2.38
C MET A 1 6.95 -1.51 2.00
N ALA A 2 5.66 -1.70 2.25
CA ALA A 2 4.98 -2.96 2.01
C ALA A 2 4.28 -2.87 0.65
N VAL A 3 4.64 -3.80 -0.24
CA VAL A 3 3.81 -4.25 -1.37
C VAL A 3 2.38 -4.51 -0.82
N PRO A 4 1.29 -3.93 -1.35
CA PRO A 4 1.10 -3.24 -2.64
C PRO A 4 1.17 -1.69 -2.63
N PHE A 5 1.77 -1.01 -1.64
CA PHE A 5 1.59 0.45 -1.47
C PHE A 5 2.87 1.28 -1.73
N HIS A 6 2.76 2.43 -2.42
CA HIS A 6 3.86 3.41 -2.58
C HIS A 6 4.14 4.17 -1.27
N ALA A 7 3.09 4.47 -0.51
CA ALA A 7 3.11 5.05 0.83
C ALA A 7 1.97 4.42 1.64
N LYS A 8 1.95 4.59 2.97
CA LYS A 8 0.87 4.01 3.80
C LYS A 8 -0.51 4.46 3.26
N GLU A 9 -1.33 3.50 2.82
CA GLU A 9 -2.67 3.71 2.20
C GLU A 9 -2.69 4.39 0.81
N VAL A 10 -1.55 4.62 0.18
CA VAL A 10 -1.48 4.97 -1.25
C VAL A 10 -1.17 3.70 -2.04
N PRO A 11 -2.19 3.03 -2.63
CA PRO A 11 -1.95 1.84 -3.42
C PRO A 11 -0.94 2.16 -4.52
N SER A 12 -0.07 1.20 -4.83
CA SER A 12 0.74 1.29 -6.04
C SER A 12 -0.14 1.21 -7.27
N ASP A 13 0.33 1.72 -8.41
CA ASP A 13 -0.37 1.58 -9.68
C ASP A 13 -0.63 0.10 -10.06
N GLN A 14 0.06 -0.83 -9.40
CA GLN A 14 -0.05 -2.28 -9.55
C GLN A 14 -0.83 -2.96 -8.40
N ALA A 15 -1.42 -2.17 -7.49
CA ALA A 15 -2.29 -2.70 -6.45
C ALA A 15 -3.64 -3.04 -7.08
N GLU A 16 -3.98 -4.32 -7.08
CA GLU A 16 -5.28 -4.77 -7.56
C GLU A 16 -6.17 -5.06 -6.35
N TRP A 17 -7.41 -4.61 -6.46
CA TRP A 17 -8.43 -4.99 -5.50
C TRP A 17 -8.75 -6.47 -5.68
N GLY A 18 -8.54 -7.28 -4.65
CA GLY A 18 -8.37 -8.71 -4.82
C GLY A 18 -9.65 -9.54 -4.79
N HIS A 19 -10.84 -8.91 -4.84
CA HIS A 19 -12.09 -9.64 -5.02
C HIS A 19 -12.49 -9.69 -6.51
N PRO A 20 -12.18 -10.78 -7.24
CA PRO A 20 -12.37 -10.84 -8.69
C PRO A 20 -13.83 -10.61 -9.11
N ASP A 21 -14.80 -11.16 -8.36
CA ASP A 21 -16.22 -11.05 -8.74
C ASP A 21 -16.75 -9.64 -8.70
N VAL A 22 -16.40 -8.89 -7.65
CA VAL A 22 -16.88 -7.53 -7.53
C VAL A 22 -16.12 -6.61 -8.48
N ALA A 23 -14.84 -6.90 -8.78
CA ALA A 23 -14.10 -6.21 -9.85
C ALA A 23 -14.77 -6.44 -11.22
N ILE A 24 -15.14 -7.69 -11.54
CA ILE A 24 -15.89 -8.04 -12.76
C ILE A 24 -17.25 -7.34 -12.78
N LEU A 25 -17.98 -7.35 -11.66
CA LEU A 25 -19.30 -6.74 -11.54
C LEU A 25 -19.23 -5.22 -11.75
N PHE A 26 -18.33 -4.53 -11.06
CA PHE A 26 -18.15 -3.08 -11.22
C PHE A 26 -17.66 -2.71 -12.60
N THR A 27 -16.79 -3.52 -13.22
CA THR A 27 -16.40 -3.34 -14.62
C THR A 27 -17.62 -3.43 -15.53
N CYS A 28 -18.45 -4.47 -15.41
CA CYS A 28 -19.68 -4.60 -16.20
C CYS A 28 -20.62 -3.40 -15.99
N LEU A 29 -20.84 -2.99 -14.74
CA LEU A 29 -21.72 -1.87 -14.40
C LEU A 29 -21.20 -0.55 -14.99
N ALA A 30 -19.92 -0.25 -14.84
CA ALA A 30 -19.31 0.96 -15.41
C ALA A 30 -19.59 1.07 -16.92
N PHE A 31 -19.35 -0.02 -17.67
CA PHE A 31 -19.63 -0.05 -19.10
C PHE A 31 -21.13 0.00 -19.45
N TYR A 32 -22.01 -0.55 -18.61
CA TYR A 32 -23.45 -0.44 -18.81
C TYR A 32 -23.97 0.98 -18.56
N TYR A 33 -23.39 1.73 -17.63
CA TYR A 33 -23.77 3.11 -17.33
C TYR A 33 -23.15 4.13 -18.31
N GLU A 34 -21.87 3.99 -18.64
CA GLU A 34 -21.16 4.94 -19.52
C GLU A 34 -21.31 4.62 -21.01
N GLY A 35 -21.55 3.35 -21.33
CA GLY A 35 -21.53 2.84 -22.70
C GLY A 35 -20.10 2.76 -23.27
N LEU A 36 -19.98 2.25 -24.48
CA LEU A 36 -18.68 2.21 -25.16
C LEU A 36 -18.30 3.60 -25.68
N SER A 37 -17.00 3.92 -25.64
CA SER A 37 -16.45 5.03 -26.45
C SER A 37 -16.45 4.68 -27.94
N VAL A 38 -16.35 5.68 -28.81
CA VAL A 38 -16.29 5.48 -30.27
C VAL A 38 -15.13 4.55 -30.65
N TYR A 39 -13.98 4.71 -30.00
CA TYR A 39 -12.79 3.88 -30.23
C TYR A 39 -13.04 2.40 -29.85
N GLN A 40 -13.56 2.15 -28.64
CA GLN A 40 -13.85 0.79 -28.16
C GLN A 40 -14.92 0.10 -29.02
N PHE A 41 -15.93 0.87 -29.46
CA PHE A 41 -16.95 0.37 -30.39
C PHE A 41 -16.37 0.03 -31.75
N LYS A 42 -15.54 0.91 -32.34
CA LYS A 42 -14.85 0.65 -33.60
C LYS A 42 -14.04 -0.64 -33.52
N GLN A 43 -13.24 -0.79 -32.47
CA GLN A 43 -12.43 -1.99 -32.22
C GLN A 43 -13.29 -3.26 -32.16
N SER A 44 -14.44 -3.19 -31.48
CA SER A 44 -15.39 -4.31 -31.44
C SER A 44 -15.98 -4.64 -32.80
N LEU A 45 -16.36 -3.61 -33.56
CA LEU A 45 -16.95 -3.77 -34.88
C LEU A 45 -15.96 -4.42 -35.86
N GLU A 46 -14.69 -4.01 -35.82
CA GLU A 46 -13.63 -4.65 -36.61
C GLU A 46 -13.48 -6.14 -36.27
N ALA A 47 -13.55 -6.51 -34.99
CA ALA A 47 -13.48 -7.92 -34.60
C ALA A 47 -14.69 -8.73 -35.07
N VAL A 48 -15.90 -8.17 -35.02
CA VAL A 48 -17.10 -8.83 -35.56
C VAL A 48 -16.97 -9.04 -37.07
N LEU A 49 -16.53 -8.03 -37.81
CA LEU A 49 -16.38 -8.14 -39.27
C LEU A 49 -15.25 -9.09 -39.68
N LYS A 50 -14.27 -9.34 -38.81
CA LYS A 50 -13.20 -10.33 -39.00
C LYS A 50 -13.55 -11.73 -38.47
N SER A 51 -14.73 -11.91 -37.87
CA SER A 51 -15.16 -13.21 -37.32
C SER A 51 -15.57 -14.19 -38.42
N ASP A 52 -15.71 -15.46 -38.07
CA ASP A 52 -16.13 -16.51 -39.01
C ASP A 52 -17.55 -16.30 -39.56
N HIS A 53 -18.42 -15.61 -38.79
CA HIS A 53 -19.84 -15.40 -39.12
C HIS A 53 -20.25 -13.92 -38.88
N PRO A 54 -19.72 -12.97 -39.67
CA PRO A 54 -19.88 -11.54 -39.42
C PRO A 54 -21.33 -11.08 -39.53
N ALA A 55 -22.11 -11.66 -40.45
CA ALA A 55 -23.53 -11.38 -40.62
C ALA A 55 -24.32 -11.71 -39.34
N THR A 56 -24.14 -12.91 -38.81
CA THR A 56 -24.89 -13.40 -37.63
C THR A 56 -24.52 -12.63 -36.36
N GLU A 57 -23.24 -12.33 -36.16
CA GLU A 57 -22.80 -11.56 -34.99
C GLU A 57 -23.26 -10.10 -35.07
N TYR A 58 -23.24 -9.49 -36.25
CA TYR A 58 -23.77 -8.13 -36.42
C TYR A 58 -25.30 -8.07 -36.28
N ASP A 59 -26.02 -9.04 -36.83
CA ASP A 59 -27.48 -9.13 -36.64
C ASP A 59 -27.83 -9.24 -35.15
N ARG A 60 -27.03 -9.99 -34.37
CA ARG A 60 -27.20 -10.09 -32.91
C ARG A 60 -27.06 -8.73 -32.21
N TRP A 61 -26.21 -7.84 -32.73
CA TRP A 61 -26.04 -6.48 -32.20
C TRP A 61 -27.24 -5.58 -32.53
N THR A 62 -27.81 -5.72 -33.73
CA THR A 62 -28.86 -4.83 -34.23
C THR A 62 -30.27 -5.27 -33.85
N GLN A 63 -30.50 -6.57 -33.59
CA GLN A 63 -31.79 -7.16 -33.20
C GLN A 63 -32.47 -6.49 -32.00
N THR A 64 -31.69 -5.99 -31.05
CA THR A 64 -32.20 -5.37 -29.82
C THR A 64 -32.29 -3.84 -29.91
N SER A 65 -31.84 -3.24 -31.02
CA SER A 65 -31.90 -1.79 -31.22
C SER A 65 -33.12 -1.38 -32.03
N SER A 66 -34.08 -0.71 -31.37
CA SER A 66 -35.26 -0.14 -32.02
C SER A 66 -34.99 1.18 -32.75
N THR A 67 -33.81 1.77 -32.57
CA THR A 67 -33.48 3.12 -33.07
C THR A 67 -32.56 3.12 -34.28
N LEU A 68 -31.99 1.97 -34.64
CA LEU A 68 -31.05 1.85 -35.75
C LEU A 68 -31.79 1.87 -37.10
N PRO A 69 -31.43 2.79 -38.03
CA PRO A 69 -32.02 2.84 -39.37
C PRO A 69 -31.86 1.52 -40.15
N GLY A 70 -32.87 1.11 -40.92
CA GLY A 70 -32.87 -0.16 -41.67
C GLY A 70 -31.72 -0.32 -42.68
N SER A 71 -31.18 0.79 -43.20
CA SER A 71 -29.98 0.78 -44.06
C SER A 71 -28.71 0.35 -43.33
N LEU A 72 -28.65 0.55 -42.01
CA LEU A 72 -27.51 0.22 -41.15
C LEU A 72 -27.67 -1.12 -40.43
N GLN A 73 -28.79 -1.81 -40.62
CA GLN A 73 -29.06 -3.13 -40.03
C GLN A 73 -28.33 -4.26 -40.78
N HIS A 74 -27.99 -4.06 -42.04
CA HIS A 74 -27.37 -5.09 -42.88
C HIS A 74 -25.84 -4.99 -42.84
N TRP A 75 -25.18 -6.10 -42.51
CA TRP A 75 -23.72 -6.17 -42.38
C TRP A 75 -22.97 -5.76 -43.67
N ASN A 76 -23.52 -6.08 -44.84
CA ASN A 76 -22.93 -5.79 -46.16
C ASN A 76 -22.71 -4.30 -46.43
N ALA A 77 -23.40 -3.42 -45.72
CA ALA A 77 -23.32 -1.98 -45.91
C ALA A 77 -22.24 -1.30 -45.03
N ILE A 78 -21.52 -2.07 -44.21
CA ILE A 78 -20.65 -1.52 -43.17
C ILE A 78 -19.22 -1.40 -43.65
N THR A 79 -18.67 -0.19 -43.55
CA THR A 79 -17.24 0.08 -43.77
C THR A 79 -16.65 0.70 -42.50
N VAL A 80 -15.62 0.10 -41.92
CA VAL A 80 -15.06 0.50 -40.61
C VAL A 80 -14.03 1.65 -40.73
N ASP A 81 -13.55 1.92 -41.93
CA ASP A 81 -12.63 3.02 -42.20
C ASP A 81 -13.33 4.39 -42.19
N ASP A 82 -14.66 4.42 -42.36
CA ASP A 82 -15.45 5.64 -42.29
C ASP A 82 -15.84 5.96 -40.84
N VAL A 83 -15.12 6.92 -40.26
CA VAL A 83 -15.35 7.40 -38.88
C VAL A 83 -16.74 7.99 -38.69
N VAL A 84 -17.29 8.68 -39.69
CA VAL A 84 -18.63 9.29 -39.62
C VAL A 84 -19.68 8.19 -39.56
N PHE A 85 -19.53 7.17 -40.40
CA PHE A 85 -20.42 6.02 -40.45
C PHE A 85 -20.38 5.21 -39.14
N VAL A 86 -19.18 4.89 -38.63
CA VAL A 86 -19.00 4.21 -37.34
C VAL A 86 -19.62 5.01 -36.20
N THR A 87 -19.49 6.33 -36.21
CA THR A 87 -20.09 7.21 -35.19
C THR A 87 -21.62 7.18 -35.25
N GLN A 88 -22.23 7.04 -36.44
CA GLN A 88 -23.68 6.92 -36.57
C GLN A 88 -24.19 5.62 -35.93
N ILE A 89 -23.58 4.48 -36.25
CA ILE A 89 -23.96 3.19 -35.66
C ILE A 89 -23.72 3.21 -34.15
N TRP A 90 -22.57 3.74 -33.72
CA TRP A 90 -22.20 3.88 -32.31
C TRP A 90 -23.28 4.60 -31.50
N ARG A 91 -23.86 5.70 -32.00
CA ARG A 91 -24.91 6.45 -31.30
C ARG A 91 -26.11 5.58 -30.91
N HIS A 92 -26.43 4.58 -31.73
CA HIS A 92 -27.57 3.69 -31.52
C HIS A 92 -27.22 2.43 -30.74
N LEU A 93 -25.95 2.00 -30.77
CA LEU A 93 -25.52 0.71 -30.24
C LEU A 93 -24.66 0.79 -28.98
N ARG A 94 -24.14 1.98 -28.61
CA ARG A 94 -23.17 2.15 -27.51
C ARG A 94 -23.64 1.68 -26.12
N PHE A 95 -24.95 1.68 -25.89
CA PHE A 95 -25.57 1.23 -24.64
C PHE A 95 -26.23 -0.15 -24.74
N ILE A 96 -26.14 -0.81 -25.89
CA ILE A 96 -26.78 -2.12 -26.09
C ILE A 96 -25.95 -3.19 -25.35
N PRO A 97 -26.54 -3.93 -24.39
CA PRO A 97 -25.79 -4.88 -23.56
C PRO A 97 -25.05 -5.95 -24.37
N VAL A 98 -25.63 -6.41 -25.48
CA VAL A 98 -24.99 -7.41 -26.36
C VAL A 98 -23.67 -6.90 -26.93
N VAL A 99 -23.63 -5.62 -27.33
CA VAL A 99 -22.45 -4.97 -27.91
C VAL A 99 -21.39 -4.74 -26.83
N ILE A 100 -21.81 -4.23 -25.67
CA ILE A 100 -20.94 -4.05 -24.49
C ILE A 100 -20.34 -5.40 -24.08
N ASN A 101 -21.15 -6.44 -23.96
CA ASN A 101 -20.70 -7.78 -23.58
C ASN A 101 -19.73 -8.39 -24.60
N HIS A 102 -19.92 -8.11 -25.89
CA HIS A 102 -18.95 -8.49 -26.90
C HIS A 102 -17.59 -7.81 -26.66
N PHE A 103 -17.58 -6.50 -26.42
CA PHE A 103 -16.34 -5.76 -26.13
C PHE A 103 -15.64 -6.30 -24.88
N LEU A 104 -16.38 -6.43 -23.78
CA LEU A 104 -15.87 -6.95 -22.51
C LEU A 104 -15.26 -8.35 -22.67
N ARG A 105 -15.98 -9.26 -23.32
CA ARG A 105 -15.55 -10.65 -23.55
C ARG A 105 -14.35 -10.76 -24.49
N SER A 106 -14.19 -9.85 -25.45
CA SER A 106 -13.18 -10.00 -26.51
C SER A 106 -11.90 -9.22 -26.24
N PHE A 107 -11.98 -8.12 -25.48
CA PHE A 107 -10.84 -7.20 -25.29
C PHE A 107 -10.51 -6.93 -23.82
N VAL A 108 -11.51 -6.89 -22.93
CA VAL A 108 -11.27 -6.53 -21.51
C VAL A 108 -10.93 -7.77 -20.70
N PHE A 109 -11.85 -8.73 -20.57
CA PHE A 109 -11.64 -9.91 -19.72
C PHE A 109 -10.51 -10.83 -20.19
N PRO A 110 -10.29 -11.07 -21.49
CA PRO A 110 -9.13 -11.86 -21.92
C PRO A 110 -7.79 -11.22 -21.55
N LEU A 111 -7.74 -9.89 -21.44
CA LEU A 111 -6.52 -9.17 -21.08
C LEU A 111 -6.34 -9.11 -19.55
N HIS A 112 -7.41 -8.80 -18.82
CA HIS A 112 -7.35 -8.44 -17.40
C HIS A 112 -7.81 -9.56 -16.45
N ALA A 113 -8.71 -10.45 -16.86
CA ALA A 113 -9.23 -11.55 -16.03
C ALA A 113 -8.47 -12.87 -16.29
N LYS A 114 -7.16 -12.80 -16.57
CA LYS A 114 -6.31 -13.99 -16.72
C LYS A 114 -6.02 -14.60 -15.35
N GLN A 115 -6.12 -15.92 -15.27
CA GLN A 115 -5.61 -16.72 -14.15
C GLN A 115 -4.38 -17.51 -14.60
N PHE A 116 -3.40 -17.66 -13.73
CA PHE A 116 -2.26 -18.54 -13.98
C PHE A 116 -2.53 -19.92 -13.38
N ALA A 117 -1.89 -20.95 -13.93
CA ALA A 117 -1.99 -22.30 -13.38
C ALA A 117 -1.35 -22.37 -11.98
N THR A 118 -0.27 -21.61 -11.77
CA THR A 118 0.52 -21.60 -10.54
C THR A 118 0.90 -20.19 -10.14
N LYS A 119 0.85 -19.90 -8.84
CA LYS A 119 1.38 -18.67 -8.24
C LYS A 119 2.61 -18.94 -7.38
N LEU A 120 3.48 -17.94 -7.32
CA LEU A 120 4.52 -17.80 -6.29
C LEU A 120 4.10 -16.65 -5.38
N GLN A 121 4.06 -16.90 -4.08
CA GLN A 121 3.60 -15.91 -3.10
C GLN A 121 4.66 -15.63 -2.05
N ALA A 122 4.84 -14.35 -1.75
CA ALA A 122 5.52 -13.85 -0.56
C ALA A 122 4.54 -12.99 0.26
N SER A 123 4.74 -12.94 1.58
CA SER A 123 3.90 -12.15 2.48
C SER A 123 4.76 -11.43 3.53
N GLY A 124 4.10 -10.71 4.46
CA GLY A 124 4.78 -10.07 5.59
C GLY A 124 5.63 -11.05 6.43
N TRP A 125 5.35 -12.35 6.37
CA TRP A 125 6.14 -13.39 7.03
C TRP A 125 7.54 -13.58 6.44
N ASP A 126 7.75 -13.20 5.17
CA ASP A 126 9.03 -13.35 4.47
C ASP A 126 9.97 -12.14 4.65
N VAL A 127 9.53 -11.08 5.35
CA VAL A 127 10.31 -9.85 5.55
C VAL A 127 11.61 -10.11 6.34
N LEU A 128 11.60 -11.08 7.24
CA LEU A 128 12.76 -11.42 8.05
C LEU A 128 13.58 -12.55 7.42
N LEU A 129 14.90 -12.39 7.39
CA LEU A 129 15.84 -13.45 7.05
C LEU A 129 15.77 -14.55 8.12
N TYR A 130 14.99 -15.59 7.85
CA TYR A 130 14.76 -16.68 8.79
C TYR A 130 15.64 -17.90 8.45
N SER A 131 16.46 -18.33 9.41
CA SER A 131 17.21 -19.60 9.32
C SER A 131 16.53 -20.70 10.13
N ASN A 132 16.22 -21.81 9.47
CA ASN A 132 15.66 -23.00 10.12
C ASN A 132 16.74 -23.83 10.87
N SER A 133 18.02 -23.40 10.87
CA SER A 133 19.11 -24.09 11.57
C SER A 133 20.04 -23.14 12.31
N PRO A 134 20.32 -23.38 13.61
CA PRO A 134 21.32 -22.61 14.36
C PRO A 134 22.77 -22.80 13.86
N ILE A 135 23.02 -23.71 12.90
CA ILE A 135 24.37 -24.12 12.48
C ILE A 135 24.95 -23.25 11.35
N GLN A 136 24.12 -22.45 10.65
CA GLN A 136 24.59 -21.58 9.56
C GLN A 136 25.28 -20.28 10.00
N ALA A 137 25.31 -19.98 11.30
CA ALA A 137 26.09 -18.86 11.87
C ALA A 137 27.62 -19.01 11.66
N SER A 138 28.08 -20.18 11.22
CA SER A 138 29.50 -20.48 10.97
C SER A 138 30.07 -19.97 9.63
N ARG A 139 29.22 -19.47 8.72
CA ARG A 139 29.66 -18.90 7.41
C ARG A 139 29.51 -17.38 7.33
N GLY A 140 29.85 -16.65 8.39
CA GLY A 140 30.08 -15.18 8.34
C GLY A 140 28.86 -14.31 8.03
N ILE A 141 27.70 -14.88 7.67
CA ILE A 141 26.42 -14.18 7.61
C ILE A 141 25.84 -14.24 9.02
N ARG A 142 26.12 -13.22 9.84
CA ARG A 142 25.37 -13.02 11.08
C ARG A 142 23.89 -12.92 10.71
N GLU A 143 23.02 -13.61 11.44
CA GLU A 143 21.58 -13.34 11.40
C GLU A 143 21.43 -11.83 11.61
N GLY A 144 21.06 -11.10 10.55
CA GLY A 144 20.93 -9.65 10.62
C GLY A 144 19.78 -9.35 11.57
N ILE A 145 20.07 -8.74 12.72
CA ILE A 145 19.03 -8.23 13.60
C ILE A 145 18.27 -7.18 12.80
N THR A 146 17.08 -7.55 12.35
CA THR A 146 16.17 -6.64 11.65
C THR A 146 15.23 -6.08 12.69
N THR A 147 15.53 -4.89 13.16
CA THR A 147 14.66 -4.15 14.09
C THR A 147 13.82 -3.14 13.32
N GLY A 148 12.55 -3.05 13.66
CA GLY A 148 11.64 -2.01 13.18
C GLY A 148 11.03 -1.25 14.34
N PHE A 149 10.48 -0.07 14.05
CA PHE A 149 9.68 0.68 15.01
C PHE A 149 8.20 0.52 14.65
N SER A 150 7.38 0.09 15.60
CA SER A 150 5.92 0.16 15.47
C SER A 150 5.40 1.33 16.29
N GLY A 151 4.68 2.24 15.63
CA GLY A 151 4.02 3.36 16.30
C GLY A 151 2.70 2.97 16.97
N THR A 152 2.18 1.77 16.73
CA THR A 152 0.93 1.29 17.32
C THR A 152 0.94 -0.20 17.66
N SER A 153 -0.06 -0.67 18.40
CA SER A 153 -0.13 -2.04 18.93
C SER A 153 -1.35 -2.85 18.47
N ASP A 154 -2.28 -2.27 17.72
CA ASP A 154 -3.58 -2.93 17.47
C ASP A 154 -3.45 -4.18 16.61
N ASN A 155 -2.48 -4.20 15.69
CA ASN A 155 -2.20 -5.34 14.81
C ASN A 155 -1.16 -6.32 15.38
N ARG A 156 -0.77 -6.18 16.67
CA ARG A 156 0.24 -7.04 17.30
C ARG A 156 -0.04 -8.54 17.15
N ARG A 157 -1.32 -8.94 17.21
CA ARG A 157 -1.73 -10.34 17.08
C ARG A 157 -1.52 -10.90 15.67
N LEU A 158 -1.47 -10.02 14.66
CA LEU A 158 -1.30 -10.34 13.25
C LEU A 158 0.15 -10.19 12.77
N LEU A 159 1.08 -9.87 13.66
CA LEU A 159 2.51 -9.91 13.33
C LEU A 159 2.95 -11.36 13.11
N PRO A 160 3.78 -11.64 12.09
CA PRO A 160 4.46 -12.93 11.93
C PRO A 160 5.07 -13.41 13.25
N LEU A 161 4.92 -14.69 13.56
CA LEU A 161 5.46 -15.29 14.79
C LEU A 161 7.00 -15.21 14.90
N THR A 162 7.68 -14.87 13.80
CA THR A 162 9.11 -14.59 13.74
C THR A 162 9.48 -13.20 14.24
N ILE A 163 8.50 -12.32 14.42
CA ILE A 163 8.66 -10.95 14.93
C ILE A 163 8.22 -10.90 16.39
N GLU A 164 9.12 -10.42 17.24
CA GLU A 164 8.81 -10.13 18.64
C GLU A 164 8.67 -8.61 18.83
N GLN A 165 7.56 -8.19 19.44
CA GLN A 165 7.35 -6.79 19.79
C GLN A 165 7.93 -6.53 21.19
N CYS A 166 9.01 -5.74 21.25
CA CYS A 166 9.64 -5.33 22.50
C CYS A 166 9.11 -3.96 22.93
N ASP A 167 7.95 -3.93 23.60
CA ASP A 167 7.35 -2.69 24.11
C ASP A 167 8.22 -2.07 25.21
N LEU A 168 8.47 -0.77 25.12
CA LEU A 168 9.17 -0.03 26.17
C LEU A 168 8.23 0.20 27.36
N PRO A 169 8.56 -0.23 28.59
CA PRO A 169 7.67 -0.08 29.75
C PRO A 169 7.25 1.38 29.98
N SER A 170 8.17 2.33 29.73
CA SER A 170 7.91 3.77 29.85
C SER A 170 6.86 4.29 28.87
N LEU A 171 6.58 3.60 27.76
CA LEU A 171 5.61 4.01 26.74
C LEU A 171 4.32 3.17 26.76
N SER A 172 4.18 2.23 27.67
CA SER A 172 3.02 1.33 27.76
C SER A 172 1.68 2.08 27.91
N HIS A 173 1.69 3.25 28.54
CA HIS A 173 0.50 4.06 28.76
C HIS A 173 0.04 4.84 27.51
N THR A 174 0.91 5.04 26.52
CA THR A 174 0.66 5.98 25.40
C THR A 174 -0.57 5.59 24.56
N ASN A 175 -0.82 4.30 24.35
CA ASN A 175 -1.99 3.85 23.58
C ASN A 175 -3.32 4.19 24.30
N ALA A 176 -3.35 4.09 25.64
CA ALA A 176 -4.50 4.51 26.44
C ALA A 176 -4.58 6.03 26.56
N GLU A 177 -3.44 6.71 26.68
CA GLU A 177 -3.34 8.15 26.85
C GLU A 177 -4.06 8.93 25.74
N VAL A 178 -3.85 8.55 24.47
CA VAL A 178 -4.50 9.26 23.36
C VAL A 178 -6.03 9.07 23.38
N LEU A 179 -6.52 7.90 23.78
CA LEU A 179 -7.96 7.69 24.00
C LEU A 179 -8.49 8.58 25.12
N THR A 180 -7.71 8.79 26.19
CA THR A 180 -8.14 9.69 27.26
C THR A 180 -8.34 11.12 26.75
N TYR A 181 -7.52 11.59 25.80
CA TYR A 181 -7.69 12.91 25.20
C TYR A 181 -9.04 13.02 24.47
N LEU A 182 -9.38 12.03 23.64
CA LEU A 182 -10.66 11.99 22.90
C LEU A 182 -11.88 11.89 23.83
N LEU A 183 -11.69 11.39 25.04
CA LEU A 183 -12.72 11.30 26.08
C LEU A 183 -12.82 12.55 26.97
N GLN A 184 -11.95 13.54 26.83
CA GLN A 184 -12.04 14.76 27.62
C GLN A 184 -13.31 15.57 27.28
N PRO A 185 -13.84 16.39 28.20
CA PRO A 185 -15.06 17.17 27.98
C PRO A 185 -15.06 18.01 26.69
N ARG A 186 -13.90 18.57 26.31
CA ARG A 186 -13.73 19.35 25.08
C ARG A 186 -13.90 18.54 23.79
N ASN A 187 -13.78 17.21 23.86
CA ASN A 187 -13.79 16.29 22.72
C ASN A 187 -15.04 15.40 22.70
N ARG A 188 -16.05 15.71 23.51
CA ARG A 188 -17.33 14.98 23.56
C ARG A 188 -18.26 15.30 22.39
N GLY A 189 -17.90 16.29 21.58
CA GLY A 189 -18.71 16.73 20.45
C GLY A 189 -18.91 15.63 19.41
N TYR A 190 -20.16 15.42 19.03
CA TYR A 190 -20.58 14.48 18.00
C TYR A 190 -21.65 15.14 17.12
N LEU A 191 -21.59 14.91 15.81
CA LEU A 191 -22.56 15.40 14.85
C LEU A 191 -22.87 14.31 13.83
N VAL A 192 -24.15 14.05 13.60
CA VAL A 192 -24.61 13.21 12.50
C VAL A 192 -24.70 14.07 11.25
N THR A 193 -24.00 13.67 10.19
CA THR A 193 -23.99 14.38 8.90
C THR A 193 -25.16 13.90 8.04
N ALA A 194 -26.37 14.18 8.52
CA ALA A 194 -27.62 13.85 7.85
C ALA A 194 -28.49 15.10 7.64
N ASP A 195 -29.26 15.11 6.56
CA ASP A 195 -30.31 16.12 6.33
C ASP A 195 -31.55 15.86 7.21
N GLN A 196 -32.55 16.73 7.10
CA GLN A 196 -33.81 16.59 7.85
C GLN A 196 -34.60 15.30 7.52
N ARG A 197 -34.25 14.61 6.44
CA ARG A 197 -34.87 13.37 5.97
C ARG A 197 -34.04 12.14 6.33
N GLY A 198 -32.91 12.31 7.05
CA GLY A 198 -32.00 11.23 7.41
C GLY A 198 -31.05 10.79 6.29
N LYS A 199 -31.00 11.52 5.17
CA LYS A 199 -30.07 11.24 4.07
C LYS A 199 -28.70 11.84 4.38
N ARG A 200 -27.63 11.15 3.99
CA ARG A 200 -26.25 11.67 4.07
C ARG A 200 -26.15 13.04 3.39
N LEU A 201 -25.53 14.00 4.07
CA LEU A 201 -25.25 15.34 3.53
C LEU A 201 -24.33 15.24 2.30
N SER A 202 -24.55 16.12 1.32
CA SER A 202 -23.57 16.36 0.27
C SER A 202 -22.31 17.03 0.84
N GLU A 203 -21.20 16.96 0.09
CA GLU A 203 -19.93 17.57 0.48
C GLU A 203 -20.07 19.08 0.70
N VAL A 204 -20.81 19.78 -0.15
CA VAL A 204 -21.09 21.23 0.01
C VAL A 204 -21.90 21.51 1.28
N GLU A 205 -22.92 20.70 1.57
CA GLU A 205 -23.73 20.85 2.78
C GLU A 205 -22.93 20.56 4.05
N LEU A 206 -22.01 19.60 4.00
CA LEU A 206 -21.06 19.36 5.07
C LEU A 206 -20.21 20.61 5.33
N LEU A 207 -19.58 21.18 4.29
CA LEU A 207 -18.74 22.38 4.43
C LEU A 207 -19.52 23.58 4.98
N LYS A 208 -20.78 23.75 4.57
CA LYS A 208 -21.70 24.74 5.15
C LYS A 208 -21.96 24.50 6.63
N SER A 209 -22.19 23.24 7.03
CA SER A 209 -22.42 22.89 8.44
C SER A 209 -21.18 23.16 9.31
N LEU A 210 -19.97 22.94 8.76
CA LEU A 210 -18.71 23.25 9.44
C LEU A 210 -18.56 24.74 9.69
N HIS A 211 -18.85 25.56 8.68
CA HIS A 211 -18.86 27.03 8.81
C HIS A 211 -19.83 27.50 9.90
N MET A 212 -21.07 27.00 9.90
CA MET A 212 -22.05 27.31 10.93
C MET A 212 -21.60 26.91 12.34
N ALA A 213 -20.86 25.80 12.45
CA ALA A 213 -20.27 25.33 13.69
C ALA A 213 -18.95 26.04 14.06
N LYS A 214 -18.48 26.99 13.25
CA LYS A 214 -17.18 27.68 13.38
C LYS A 214 -15.99 26.72 13.42
N ILE A 215 -16.08 25.62 12.67
CA ILE A 215 -15.02 24.64 12.50
C ILE A 215 -14.28 24.96 11.20
N ARG A 216 -12.95 25.12 11.28
CA ARG A 216 -12.10 25.47 10.14
C ARG A 216 -11.08 24.38 9.78
N ILE A 217 -11.11 23.25 10.45
CA ILE A 217 -10.20 22.13 10.18
C ILE A 217 -11.06 20.89 9.96
N LEU A 218 -10.93 20.29 8.78
CA LEU A 218 -11.61 19.04 8.42
C LEU A 218 -10.53 17.99 8.23
N ILE A 219 -10.60 16.95 9.06
CA ILE A 219 -9.74 15.79 9.04
C ILE A 219 -10.57 14.63 8.52
N ASP A 220 -10.44 14.36 7.24
CA ASP A 220 -11.27 13.39 6.54
C ASP A 220 -10.74 11.97 6.63
N ALA A 221 -10.72 11.44 7.85
CA ALA A 221 -10.22 10.10 8.14
C ALA A 221 -11.23 8.99 7.78
N GLY A 222 -12.48 9.34 7.53
CA GLY A 222 -13.56 8.42 7.16
C GLY A 222 -13.91 8.41 5.68
N ALA A 223 -13.10 9.05 4.82
CA ALA A 223 -13.35 9.22 3.38
C ALA A 223 -14.77 9.75 3.08
N PHE A 224 -15.15 10.82 3.76
CA PHE A 224 -16.46 11.46 3.56
C PHE A 224 -16.52 12.18 2.21
N ILE A 225 -15.44 12.88 1.84
CA ILE A 225 -15.30 13.52 0.54
C ILE A 225 -14.86 12.44 -0.47
N MET A 226 -15.65 12.25 -1.52
CA MET A 226 -15.44 11.24 -2.55
C MET A 226 -15.49 11.83 -3.97
N GLU A 227 -16.28 12.88 -4.20
CA GLU A 227 -16.54 13.45 -5.52
C GLU A 227 -15.61 14.63 -5.85
N MET A 228 -15.13 15.35 -4.84
CA MET A 228 -14.20 16.47 -5.02
C MET A 228 -12.75 16.07 -4.77
N ASP A 229 -11.84 16.56 -5.63
CA ASP A 229 -10.41 16.56 -5.32
C ASP A 229 -10.08 17.59 -4.22
N ASN A 230 -8.90 17.45 -3.60
CA ASN A 230 -8.47 18.31 -2.50
C ASN A 230 -8.53 19.81 -2.83
N PHE A 231 -8.20 20.16 -4.08
CA PHE A 231 -8.25 21.54 -4.54
C PHE A 231 -9.69 22.08 -4.61
N THR A 232 -10.61 21.26 -5.12
CA THR A 232 -12.03 21.59 -5.27
C THR A 232 -12.70 21.72 -3.91
N VAL A 233 -12.37 20.85 -2.94
CA VAL A 233 -12.82 21.01 -1.54
C VAL A 233 -12.34 22.34 -0.98
N ALA A 234 -11.05 22.66 -1.12
CA ALA A 234 -10.47 23.89 -0.59
C ALA A 234 -11.14 25.14 -1.18
N CYS A 235 -11.39 25.16 -2.49
CA CYS A 235 -12.08 26.27 -3.15
C CYS A 235 -13.54 26.39 -2.71
N THR A 236 -14.26 25.27 -2.69
CA THR A 236 -15.67 25.23 -2.29
C THR A 236 -15.83 25.68 -0.85
N TRP A 237 -14.96 25.18 0.06
CA TRP A 237 -15.02 25.58 1.46
C TRP A 237 -14.70 27.07 1.66
N LEU A 238 -13.73 27.61 0.90
CA LEU A 238 -13.40 29.04 0.97
C LEU A 238 -14.54 29.95 0.47
N GLN A 239 -15.39 29.44 -0.44
CA GLN A 239 -16.61 30.13 -0.87
C GLN A 239 -17.67 30.11 0.23
N GLU A 240 -17.83 28.99 0.95
CA GLU A 240 -18.82 28.83 2.02
C GLU A 240 -18.43 29.56 3.33
N ASP A 241 -17.17 29.44 3.78
CA ASP A 241 -16.65 30.23 4.91
C ASP A 241 -16.11 31.57 4.39
N TRP A 242 -17.00 32.56 4.27
CA TRP A 242 -16.68 33.93 3.86
C TRP A 242 -15.69 34.64 4.82
N GLY A 243 -15.50 34.14 6.03
CA GLY A 243 -14.58 34.71 7.03
C GLY A 243 -13.15 34.17 6.93
N ALA A 244 -12.89 33.16 6.09
CA ALA A 244 -11.55 32.65 5.84
C ALA A 244 -10.81 33.47 4.77
N HIS A 245 -9.51 33.67 4.94
CA HIS A 245 -8.65 34.42 4.01
C HIS A 245 -7.93 33.51 2.99
N GLY A 246 -7.85 32.22 3.28
CA GLY A 246 -7.30 31.19 2.40
C GLY A 246 -7.74 29.79 2.81
N ALA A 247 -7.51 28.82 1.94
CA ALA A 247 -7.74 27.41 2.22
C ALA A 247 -6.46 26.60 2.00
N VAL A 248 -6.11 25.79 2.99
CA VAL A 248 -4.93 24.92 2.98
C VAL A 248 -5.36 23.51 2.60
N TYR A 249 -4.65 22.90 1.66
CA TYR A 249 -4.89 21.54 1.18
C TYR A 249 -3.58 20.90 0.71
N PHE A 250 -3.57 19.58 0.52
CA PHE A 250 -2.45 18.88 -0.11
C PHE A 250 -2.69 18.73 -1.61
N GLY A 251 -1.73 19.20 -2.42
CA GLY A 251 -1.77 19.04 -3.87
C GLY A 251 -1.26 17.67 -4.33
N ASP A 252 -1.34 17.41 -5.63
CA ASP A 252 -0.89 16.15 -6.26
C ASP A 252 0.61 15.85 -6.05
N ASP A 253 1.39 16.87 -5.66
CA ASP A 253 2.80 16.73 -5.28
C ASP A 253 3.02 16.32 -3.82
N ASN A 254 1.95 15.95 -3.10
CA ASN A 254 1.91 15.62 -1.68
C ASN A 254 2.50 16.72 -0.77
N LYS A 255 2.41 17.99 -1.21
CA LYS A 255 2.86 19.14 -0.43
C LYS A 255 1.68 20.03 -0.03
N PRO A 256 1.81 20.78 1.07
CA PRO A 256 0.77 21.70 1.49
C PRO A 256 0.77 22.97 0.63
N TRP A 257 -0.38 23.28 0.05
CA TRP A 257 -0.66 24.47 -0.75
C TRP A 257 -1.74 25.33 -0.09
N VAL A 258 -1.73 26.61 -0.44
CA VAL A 258 -2.76 27.58 -0.07
C VAL A 258 -3.42 28.10 -1.34
N VAL A 259 -4.75 28.08 -1.36
CA VAL A 259 -5.55 28.84 -2.33
C VAL A 259 -6.17 30.05 -1.65
N TYR A 260 -6.01 31.23 -2.27
CA TYR A 260 -6.64 32.47 -1.83
C TYR A 260 -8.00 32.68 -2.52
N ARG A 261 -8.80 33.63 -2.02
CA ARG A 261 -10.12 33.97 -2.60
C ARG A 261 -10.09 34.39 -4.06
N ASN A 262 -8.96 34.92 -4.54
CA ASN A 262 -8.75 35.27 -5.94
C ASN A 262 -8.29 34.07 -6.80
N ASN A 263 -8.42 32.84 -6.29
CA ASN A 263 -7.97 31.59 -6.90
C ASN A 263 -6.46 31.51 -7.15
N LYS A 264 -5.65 32.43 -6.60
CA LYS A 264 -4.20 32.32 -6.64
C LYS A 264 -3.76 31.19 -5.71
N ARG A 265 -2.86 30.34 -6.22
CA ARG A 265 -2.28 29.22 -5.46
C ARG A 265 -0.82 29.53 -5.14
N VAL A 266 -0.39 29.23 -3.92
CA VAL A 266 1.02 29.32 -3.50
C VAL A 266 1.35 28.16 -2.55
N PRO A 267 2.61 27.70 -2.47
CA PRO A 267 3.02 26.75 -1.45
C PRO A 267 2.82 27.32 -0.04
N LEU A 268 2.43 26.51 0.94
CA LEU A 268 2.16 26.97 2.32
C LEU A 268 3.36 27.69 2.93
N PHE A 269 4.58 27.18 2.73
CA PHE A 269 5.80 27.78 3.26
C PHE A 269 6.09 29.19 2.70
N ALA A 270 5.54 29.52 1.52
CA ALA A 270 5.70 30.82 0.86
C ALA A 270 4.50 31.75 1.12
N SER A 271 3.56 31.33 1.96
CA SER A 271 2.37 32.08 2.33
C SER A 271 2.54 32.75 3.70
N PRO A 272 1.79 33.82 4.01
CA PRO A 272 1.78 34.41 5.33
C PRO A 272 1.12 33.51 6.40
N PHE A 273 0.53 32.38 5.99
CA PHE A 273 -0.15 31.44 6.87
C PHE A 273 0.73 30.27 7.33
N ALA A 274 2.02 30.26 6.95
CA ALA A 274 2.93 29.17 7.32
C ALA A 274 3.07 28.99 8.84
N ASP A 275 3.05 30.10 9.58
CA ASP A 275 3.21 30.12 11.04
C ASP A 275 1.89 30.26 11.81
N ASP A 276 0.85 30.85 11.20
CA ASP A 276 -0.49 30.99 11.79
C ASP A 276 -1.60 30.76 10.75
N MET A 277 -2.34 29.66 10.93
CA MET A 277 -3.45 29.26 10.06
C MET A 277 -4.84 29.60 10.63
N ARG A 278 -4.96 30.42 11.69
CA ARG A 278 -6.28 30.81 12.28
C ARG A 278 -7.26 31.43 11.28
N ALA A 279 -6.70 32.15 10.32
CA ALA A 279 -7.43 32.82 9.25
C ALA A 279 -7.80 31.89 8.09
N CYS A 280 -7.40 30.62 8.10
CA CYS A 280 -7.60 29.69 7.01
C CYS A 280 -8.57 28.57 7.37
N VAL A 281 -9.22 28.00 6.36
CA VAL A 281 -9.76 26.64 6.43
C VAL A 281 -8.67 25.64 6.04
N VAL A 282 -8.65 24.47 6.64
CA VAL A 282 -7.63 23.44 6.42
C VAL A 282 -8.32 22.12 6.17
N TYR A 283 -8.07 21.54 4.99
CA TYR A 283 -8.57 20.22 4.62
C TYR A 283 -7.42 19.20 4.59
N LEU A 284 -7.62 18.09 5.29
CA LEU A 284 -6.79 16.90 5.24
C LEU A 284 -7.65 15.75 4.72
N ASP A 285 -7.32 15.20 3.55
CA ASP A 285 -7.92 13.97 3.04
C ASP A 285 -7.41 12.74 3.82
N GLU A 286 -7.95 11.57 3.52
CA GLU A 286 -7.59 10.31 4.18
C GLU A 286 -6.08 10.03 4.11
N ALA A 287 -5.48 10.13 2.92
CA ALA A 287 -4.07 9.86 2.68
C ALA A 287 -3.14 10.79 3.47
N HIS A 288 -3.51 12.06 3.61
CA HIS A 288 -2.73 13.06 4.33
C HIS A 288 -3.12 13.17 5.81
N THR A 289 -4.01 12.32 6.33
CA THR A 289 -4.20 12.17 7.79
C THR A 289 -3.06 11.42 8.49
N ARG A 290 -2.10 10.86 7.72
CA ARG A 290 -0.96 10.10 8.23
C ARG A 290 0.35 10.61 7.63
N GLY A 291 1.39 10.72 8.47
CA GLY A 291 2.75 11.07 8.01
C GLY A 291 2.99 12.53 7.65
N THR A 292 1.95 13.37 7.61
CA THR A 292 2.05 14.82 7.38
C THR A 292 2.13 15.61 8.69
N ASP A 293 2.71 16.80 8.64
CA ASP A 293 2.81 17.70 9.80
C ASP A 293 2.40 19.13 9.43
N LEU A 294 1.30 19.59 10.02
CA LEU A 294 0.80 20.97 9.91
C LEU A 294 0.74 21.58 11.31
N LYS A 295 1.26 22.80 11.45
CA LYS A 295 1.19 23.56 12.70
C LYS A 295 -0.19 24.20 12.88
N LEU A 296 -1.18 23.39 13.25
CA LEU A 296 -2.54 23.87 13.48
C LEU A 296 -2.60 24.83 14.69
N PRO A 297 -3.50 25.83 14.69
CA PRO A 297 -3.64 26.78 15.80
C PRO A 297 -3.89 26.10 17.15
N PRO A 298 -3.43 26.67 18.28
CA PRO A 298 -3.58 26.04 19.60
C PRO A 298 -5.04 25.91 20.04
N ASP A 299 -5.91 26.81 19.57
CA ASP A 299 -7.34 26.86 19.82
C ASP A 299 -8.17 26.15 18.73
N ALA A 300 -7.52 25.37 17.87
CA ALA A 300 -8.17 24.65 16.78
C ALA A 300 -9.20 23.62 17.27
N LEU A 301 -10.42 23.72 16.74
CA LEU A 301 -11.42 22.66 16.74
C LEU A 301 -11.39 21.94 15.38
N GLY A 302 -11.07 20.65 15.39
CA GLY A 302 -11.06 19.79 14.21
C GLY A 302 -12.36 19.00 14.09
N ALA A 303 -12.93 18.95 12.89
CA ALA A 303 -13.94 17.98 12.52
C ALA A 303 -13.25 16.70 12.04
N LEU A 304 -13.52 15.57 12.71
CA LEU A 304 -12.96 14.27 12.36
C LEU A 304 -14.05 13.39 11.79
N THR A 305 -13.96 13.04 10.50
CA THR A 305 -14.95 12.18 9.85
C THR A 305 -14.75 10.72 10.24
N LEU A 306 -15.86 9.99 10.31
CA LEU A 306 -15.90 8.57 10.64
C LEU A 306 -16.33 7.74 9.45
N GLY A 307 -15.62 6.64 9.20
CA GLY A 307 -15.95 5.62 8.19
C GLY A 307 -16.40 4.30 8.81
N LEU A 308 -17.09 3.44 8.05
CA LEU A 308 -17.58 2.13 8.54
C LEU A 308 -16.44 1.17 8.92
N SER A 309 -15.44 1.02 8.04
CA SER A 309 -14.29 0.13 8.23
C SER A 309 -13.17 0.75 9.10
N GLN A 310 -13.40 1.93 9.67
CA GLN A 310 -12.36 2.68 10.37
C GLN A 310 -12.01 2.04 11.72
N THR A 311 -10.72 1.81 11.95
CA THR A 311 -10.19 1.26 13.20
C THR A 311 -9.80 2.36 14.20
N LYS A 312 -9.53 1.97 15.45
CA LYS A 312 -9.01 2.87 16.49
C LYS A 312 -7.74 3.55 16.01
N ASP A 313 -6.73 2.77 15.60
CA ASP A 313 -5.42 3.31 15.21
C ASP A 313 -5.51 4.30 14.05
N HIS A 314 -6.38 4.03 13.06
CA HIS A 314 -6.61 4.97 11.98
C HIS A 314 -7.12 6.32 12.52
N THR A 315 -8.20 6.27 13.29
CA THR A 315 -8.85 7.46 13.83
C THR A 315 -7.92 8.24 14.76
N VAL A 316 -7.18 7.52 15.61
CA VAL A 316 -6.22 8.11 16.55
C VAL A 316 -5.07 8.79 15.82
N GLN A 317 -4.51 8.17 14.78
CA GLN A 317 -3.43 8.77 13.99
C GLN A 317 -3.85 10.05 13.29
N ALA A 318 -5.09 10.07 12.79
CA ALA A 318 -5.71 11.23 12.17
C ALA A 318 -5.99 12.34 13.20
N ALA A 319 -6.59 12.00 14.35
CA ALA A 319 -6.84 12.95 15.43
C ALA A 319 -5.52 13.58 15.93
N MET A 320 -4.45 12.80 16.02
CA MET A 320 -3.13 13.27 16.43
C MET A 320 -2.43 14.17 15.40
N ARG A 321 -3.02 14.44 14.23
CA ARG A 321 -2.60 15.59 13.38
C ARG A 321 -2.80 16.91 14.12
N GLN A 322 -3.77 16.97 15.04
CA GLN A 322 -3.86 18.00 16.07
C GLN A 322 -2.86 17.70 17.19
N ARG A 323 -1.61 18.13 17.02
CA ARG A 323 -0.50 17.83 17.94
C ARG A 323 -0.72 18.29 19.38
N GLN A 324 -1.62 19.25 19.61
CA GLN A 324 -1.97 19.77 20.93
C GLN A 324 -3.34 19.27 21.42
N LEU A 325 -3.85 18.15 20.88
CA LEU A 325 -5.12 17.54 21.28
C LEU A 325 -5.16 17.14 22.76
N GLY A 326 -4.00 16.83 23.36
CA GLY A 326 -3.86 16.56 24.79
C GLY A 326 -3.89 17.81 25.69
N ALA A 327 -3.69 19.00 25.11
CA ALA A 327 -3.57 20.26 25.86
C ALA A 327 -4.70 21.26 25.55
N THR A 328 -4.69 21.87 24.36
CA THR A 328 -5.52 23.04 24.03
C THR A 328 -6.47 22.80 22.87
N GLN A 329 -6.08 21.96 21.91
CA GLN A 329 -6.89 21.66 20.73
C GLN A 329 -8.03 20.69 21.08
N SER A 330 -9.08 20.73 20.26
CA SER A 330 -10.24 19.87 20.41
C SER A 330 -10.67 19.24 19.09
N ALA A 331 -11.42 18.15 19.20
CA ALA A 331 -11.99 17.39 18.09
C ALA A 331 -13.49 17.19 18.27
N ARG A 332 -14.22 17.22 17.16
CA ARG A 332 -15.63 16.85 17.07
C ARG A 332 -15.80 15.77 16.01
N PHE A 333 -16.48 14.69 16.36
CA PHE A 333 -16.70 13.56 15.47
C PHE A 333 -17.86 13.82 14.53
N LEU A 334 -17.69 13.45 13.27
CA LEU A 334 -18.71 13.54 12.22
C LEU A 334 -19.03 12.14 11.71
N ALA A 335 -20.30 11.77 11.77
CA ALA A 335 -20.77 10.44 11.40
C ALA A 335 -21.83 10.52 10.28
N PRO A 336 -21.59 9.89 9.12
CA PRO A 336 -22.63 9.55 8.17
C PRO A 336 -23.75 8.71 8.82
N PRO A 337 -24.98 8.72 8.27
CA PRO A 337 -26.10 7.92 8.79
C PRO A 337 -25.76 6.45 9.01
N GLU A 338 -25.05 5.83 8.06
CA GLU A 338 -24.62 4.43 8.09
C GLU A 338 -23.68 4.14 9.28
N VAL A 339 -22.78 5.08 9.57
CA VAL A 339 -21.85 5.00 10.70
C VAL A 339 -22.57 5.25 12.03
N HIS A 340 -23.49 6.22 12.05
CA HIS A 340 -24.30 6.51 13.24
C HIS A 340 -25.11 5.28 13.64
N GLN A 341 -25.76 4.61 12.69
CA GLN A 341 -26.51 3.38 12.96
C GLN A 341 -25.61 2.29 13.54
N SER A 342 -24.42 2.07 12.95
CA SER A 342 -23.44 1.12 13.48
C SER A 342 -23.03 1.43 14.93
N ILE A 343 -22.86 2.71 15.30
CA ILE A 343 -22.55 3.11 16.68
C ILE A 343 -23.72 2.76 17.61
N LEU A 344 -24.95 3.05 17.20
CA LEU A 344 -26.15 2.71 17.98
C LEU A 344 -26.26 1.20 18.22
N ASP A 345 -26.02 0.40 17.18
CA ASP A 345 -26.11 -1.06 17.24
C ASP A 345 -25.08 -1.66 18.21
N VAL A 346 -23.80 -1.23 18.10
CA VAL A 346 -22.73 -1.70 18.98
C VAL A 346 -22.95 -1.25 20.44
N CYS A 347 -23.38 -0.01 20.62
CA CYS A 347 -23.61 0.55 21.96
C CYS A 347 -24.98 0.16 22.55
N LYS A 348 -25.82 -0.57 21.79
CA LYS A 348 -27.20 -0.93 22.15
C LYS A 348 -28.05 0.29 22.53
N LYS A 349 -27.86 1.38 21.79
CA LYS A 349 -28.59 2.65 21.94
C LYS A 349 -29.71 2.74 20.91
N THR A 350 -30.69 3.57 21.22
CA THR A 350 -31.80 3.92 20.32
C THR A 350 -31.58 5.31 19.72
N SER A 351 -32.33 5.66 18.68
CA SER A 351 -32.23 6.98 18.02
C SER A 351 -32.54 8.18 18.94
N ASN A 352 -33.16 7.95 20.09
CA ASN A 352 -33.44 8.99 21.08
C ASN A 352 -32.29 9.21 22.06
N ASP A 353 -31.31 8.29 22.10
CA ASP A 353 -30.20 8.37 23.02
C ASP A 353 -29.13 9.33 22.50
N THR A 354 -28.51 10.07 23.42
CA THR A 354 -27.40 10.95 23.07
C THR A 354 -26.15 10.11 22.76
N VAL A 355 -25.47 10.46 21.67
CA VAL A 355 -24.21 9.85 21.25
C VAL A 355 -23.08 10.85 21.47
N ASP A 356 -21.99 10.39 22.06
CA ASP A 356 -20.78 11.19 22.28
C ASP A 356 -19.50 10.45 21.88
N SER A 357 -18.34 11.03 22.18
CA SER A 357 -17.06 10.41 21.83
C SER A 357 -16.78 9.06 22.50
N SER A 358 -17.40 8.73 23.64
CA SER A 358 -17.22 7.41 24.26
C SER A 358 -17.92 6.29 23.51
N ASP A 359 -19.06 6.57 22.91
CA ASP A 359 -19.75 5.63 22.02
C ASP A 359 -18.95 5.41 20.74
N VAL A 360 -18.41 6.48 20.16
CA VAL A 360 -17.52 6.42 19.00
C VAL A 360 -16.31 5.53 19.29
N ILE A 361 -15.61 5.76 20.41
CA ILE A 361 -14.44 4.97 20.79
C ILE A 361 -14.81 3.49 21.03
N SER A 362 -15.97 3.23 21.65
CA SER A 362 -16.45 1.86 21.85
C SER A 362 -16.66 1.14 20.51
N ARG A 363 -17.29 1.81 19.54
CA ARG A 363 -17.45 1.29 18.18
C ARG A 363 -16.10 1.07 17.49
N LEU A 364 -15.15 2.00 17.61
CA LEU A 364 -13.83 1.87 16.97
C LEU A 364 -13.03 0.69 17.55
N LEU A 365 -13.13 0.44 18.85
CA LEU A 365 -12.51 -0.71 19.50
C LEU A 365 -13.13 -2.02 19.03
N ASP A 366 -14.46 -2.09 18.96
CA ASP A 366 -15.17 -3.25 18.43
C ASP A 366 -14.79 -3.52 16.96
N GLN A 367 -14.79 -2.47 16.12
CA GLN A 367 -14.38 -2.55 14.72
C GLN A 367 -12.93 -3.01 14.57
N THR A 368 -12.02 -2.56 15.43
CA THR A 368 -10.62 -3.03 15.44
C THR A 368 -10.54 -4.52 15.76
N CYS A 369 -11.34 -4.98 16.71
CA CYS A 369 -11.41 -6.40 17.05
C CYS A 369 -12.06 -7.23 15.93
N ALA A 370 -13.08 -6.71 15.25
CA ALA A 370 -13.72 -7.33 14.11
C ALA A 370 -12.74 -7.46 12.94
N THR A 371 -12.06 -6.36 12.58
CA THR A 371 -11.04 -6.33 11.52
C THR A 371 -9.92 -7.35 11.79
N ASN A 372 -9.42 -7.42 13.04
CA ASN A 372 -8.42 -8.40 13.41
C ASN A 372 -8.90 -9.86 13.30
N ARG A 373 -10.20 -10.10 13.54
CA ARG A 373 -10.82 -11.43 13.38
C ARG A 373 -10.98 -11.78 11.89
N GLU A 374 -11.41 -10.82 11.07
CA GLU A 374 -11.56 -10.98 9.62
C GLU A 374 -10.23 -11.30 8.93
N LEU A 375 -9.13 -10.67 9.37
CA LEU A 375 -7.79 -10.91 8.83
C LEU A 375 -7.12 -12.19 9.35
N GLN A 376 -7.71 -12.86 10.33
CA GLN A 376 -7.08 -14.00 10.98
C GLN A 376 -6.91 -15.23 10.07
N PRO A 377 -7.89 -15.65 9.25
CA PRO A 377 -7.73 -16.77 8.32
C PRO A 377 -6.58 -16.53 7.34
N LEU A 378 -6.51 -15.33 6.77
CA LEU A 378 -5.41 -14.91 5.88
C LEU A 378 -4.05 -15.01 6.58
N TYR A 379 -3.94 -14.47 7.81
CA TYR A 379 -2.73 -14.56 8.62
C TYR A 379 -2.29 -16.02 8.85
N LEU A 380 -3.23 -16.93 9.15
CA LEU A 380 -2.94 -18.35 9.36
C LEU A 380 -2.51 -19.05 8.07
N ALA A 381 -3.16 -18.76 6.94
CA ALA A 381 -2.80 -19.30 5.63
C ALA A 381 -1.39 -18.86 5.23
N GLN A 382 -1.07 -17.57 5.37
CA GLN A 382 0.27 -17.02 5.11
C GLN A 382 1.34 -17.67 6.00
N GLY A 383 1.06 -17.84 7.30
CA GLY A 383 1.97 -18.50 8.22
C GLY A 383 2.21 -19.98 7.88
N LYS A 384 1.17 -20.71 7.47
CA LYS A 384 1.28 -22.10 7.00
C LYS A 384 2.15 -22.17 5.74
N GLY A 385 1.89 -21.32 4.75
CA GLY A 385 2.66 -21.26 3.51
C GLY A 385 4.13 -20.95 3.76
N PHE A 386 4.42 -19.97 4.62
CA PHE A 386 5.79 -19.66 5.06
C PHE A 386 6.49 -20.88 5.69
N CYS A 387 5.83 -21.55 6.64
CA CYS A 387 6.39 -22.72 7.31
C CYS A 387 6.71 -23.86 6.31
N GLN A 388 5.80 -24.12 5.36
CA GLN A 388 6.00 -25.13 4.32
C GLN A 388 7.22 -24.80 3.44
N ARG A 389 7.36 -23.55 2.99
CA ARG A 389 8.52 -23.12 2.19
C ARG A 389 9.83 -23.24 2.97
N MET A 390 9.85 -22.81 4.23
CA MET A 390 11.05 -22.91 5.08
C MET A 390 11.44 -24.36 5.38
N GLN A 391 10.46 -25.24 5.58
CA GLN A 391 10.71 -26.66 5.77
C GLN A 391 11.22 -27.31 4.48
N ALA A 392 10.64 -26.97 3.32
CA ALA A 392 11.10 -27.47 2.03
C ALA A 392 12.54 -27.04 1.71
N ALA A 393 12.91 -25.79 2.00
CA ALA A 393 14.28 -25.32 1.85
C ALA A 393 15.26 -26.10 2.74
N ALA A 394 14.84 -26.46 3.95
CA ALA A 394 15.65 -27.22 4.89
C ALA A 394 15.79 -28.71 4.50
N SER A 395 14.74 -29.32 3.94
CA SER A 395 14.73 -30.71 3.48
C SER A 395 15.47 -30.88 2.15
N TYR A 396 15.32 -29.94 1.22
CA TYR A 396 15.88 -30.02 -0.13
C TYR A 396 17.13 -29.17 -0.32
N ARG A 397 18.09 -29.20 0.61
CA ARG A 397 19.26 -28.28 0.70
C ARG A 397 20.08 -28.06 -0.57
N LYS A 398 20.09 -29.01 -1.50
CA LYS A 398 20.83 -28.94 -2.77
C LYS A 398 19.95 -28.49 -3.95
N PHE A 399 18.84 -27.78 -3.73
CA PHE A 399 17.92 -27.35 -4.79
C PHE A 399 18.59 -26.51 -5.91
N LEU A 400 19.71 -25.83 -5.63
CA LEU A 400 20.49 -25.14 -6.67
C LEU A 400 21.32 -26.10 -7.55
N SER A 401 21.79 -27.22 -7.01
CA SER A 401 22.78 -28.09 -7.67
C SER A 401 22.22 -29.46 -8.10
N ASN A 402 21.18 -29.96 -7.43
CA ASN A 402 20.55 -31.25 -7.71
C ASN A 402 19.16 -31.03 -8.34
N PRO A 403 18.92 -31.49 -9.58
CA PRO A 403 17.62 -31.38 -10.27
C PRO A 403 16.45 -31.99 -9.50
N GLU A 404 16.63 -33.11 -8.81
CA GLU A 404 15.54 -33.77 -8.05
C GLU A 404 15.11 -32.93 -6.85
N HIS A 405 16.10 -32.42 -6.09
CA HIS A 405 15.85 -31.50 -4.99
C HIS A 405 15.21 -30.20 -5.50
N ARG A 406 15.62 -29.72 -6.68
CA ARG A 406 15.04 -28.54 -7.30
C ARG A 406 13.55 -28.75 -7.61
N LYS A 407 13.23 -29.87 -8.28
CA LYS A 407 11.85 -30.21 -8.61
C LYS A 407 10.99 -30.31 -7.35
N ALA A 408 11.45 -31.08 -6.35
CA ALA A 408 10.71 -31.24 -5.11
C ALA A 408 10.54 -29.95 -4.30
N TYR A 409 11.51 -29.02 -4.38
CA TYR A 409 11.39 -27.69 -3.78
C TYR A 409 10.39 -26.81 -4.55
N LEU A 410 10.48 -26.78 -5.88
CA LEU A 410 9.56 -26.01 -6.73
C LEU A 410 8.11 -26.49 -6.60
N ASP A 411 7.87 -27.79 -6.48
CA ASP A 411 6.54 -28.38 -6.25
C ASP A 411 5.89 -27.86 -4.94
N VAL A 412 6.68 -27.39 -3.96
CA VAL A 412 6.16 -26.77 -2.72
C VAL A 412 5.97 -25.27 -2.87
N LEU A 413 6.80 -24.60 -3.66
CA LEU A 413 6.71 -23.15 -3.87
C LEU A 413 5.58 -22.78 -4.82
N GLN A 414 5.37 -23.58 -5.86
CA GLN A 414 4.34 -23.39 -6.86
C GLN A 414 3.00 -23.83 -6.29
N GLN A 415 2.19 -22.86 -5.88
CA GLN A 415 0.84 -23.11 -5.39
C GLN A 415 -0.14 -23.04 -6.56
N PRO A 416 -1.16 -23.92 -6.63
CA PRO A 416 -2.20 -23.78 -7.64
C PRO A 416 -2.95 -22.46 -7.44
N GLU A 417 -2.99 -21.62 -8.48
CA GLU A 417 -3.77 -20.37 -8.48
C GLU A 417 -5.13 -20.57 -9.14
N GLN A 418 -5.18 -21.39 -10.20
CA GLN A 418 -6.42 -21.69 -10.89
C GLN A 418 -7.37 -22.49 -10.00
N GLN A 419 -8.57 -21.95 -9.81
CA GLN A 419 -9.67 -22.61 -9.11
C GLN A 419 -10.83 -22.82 -10.06
N THR A 420 -11.52 -23.95 -9.93
CA THR A 420 -12.76 -24.20 -10.68
C THR A 420 -13.92 -23.43 -10.05
N LEU A 421 -14.98 -23.16 -10.82
CA LEU A 421 -16.19 -22.53 -10.30
C LEU A 421 -16.83 -23.34 -9.16
N GLU A 422 -16.71 -24.67 -9.20
CA GLU A 422 -17.17 -25.54 -8.11
C GLU A 422 -16.33 -25.39 -6.85
N GLN A 423 -15.01 -25.17 -6.97
CA GLN A 423 -14.15 -24.91 -5.81
C GLN A 423 -14.44 -23.54 -5.18
N LEU A 424 -14.76 -22.54 -6.00
CA LEU A 424 -15.07 -21.18 -5.55
C LEU A 424 -16.47 -21.03 -4.94
N TYR A 425 -17.49 -21.59 -5.60
CA TYR A 425 -18.90 -21.35 -5.27
C TYR A 425 -19.65 -22.61 -4.85
N GLY A 426 -19.02 -23.78 -4.90
CA GLY A 426 -19.64 -25.03 -4.51
C GLY A 426 -20.03 -25.03 -3.03
N PRO A 427 -21.19 -25.61 -2.67
CA PRO A 427 -21.61 -25.70 -1.28
C PRO A 427 -20.59 -26.52 -0.47
N TYR A 428 -20.00 -25.89 0.55
CA TYR A 428 -19.04 -26.55 1.42
C TYR A 428 -19.78 -27.46 2.41
N TYR A 429 -20.02 -28.71 2.03
CA TYR A 429 -20.50 -29.71 2.97
C TYR A 429 -19.37 -30.02 3.95
N ARG A 430 -19.45 -29.48 5.18
CA ARG A 430 -18.60 -29.89 6.31
C ARG A 430 -18.87 -31.37 6.61
N SER A 431 -18.21 -32.28 5.88
CA SER A 431 -18.00 -33.62 6.40
C SER A 431 -17.01 -33.48 7.55
N ALA A 432 -17.46 -33.75 8.77
CA ALA A 432 -16.60 -33.86 9.96
C ALA A 432 -15.51 -34.94 9.83
N ALA A 433 -15.41 -35.62 8.68
CA ALA A 433 -14.43 -36.65 8.35
C ALA A 433 -13.64 -36.36 7.05
N ALA A 434 -13.73 -35.15 6.47
CA ALA A 434 -12.76 -34.75 5.45
C ALA A 434 -11.47 -34.36 6.17
N SER A 435 -10.53 -35.29 6.24
CA SER A 435 -9.13 -34.99 6.50
C SER A 435 -8.73 -33.78 5.65
N PRO A 436 -7.98 -32.80 6.20
CA PRO A 436 -7.34 -31.82 5.33
C PRO A 436 -6.60 -32.62 4.26
N SER A 437 -6.78 -32.25 2.99
CA SER A 437 -6.07 -32.87 1.87
C SER A 437 -4.67 -33.23 2.33
N GLU A 438 -4.26 -34.48 2.09
CA GLU A 438 -2.89 -34.93 2.23
C GLU A 438 -2.02 -34.13 1.24
N ASP A 439 -1.86 -32.83 1.50
CA ASP A 439 -0.71 -32.08 1.06
C ASP A 439 0.47 -32.95 1.50
N LYS A 440 1.44 -33.16 0.60
CA LYS A 440 2.72 -33.83 0.89
C LYS A 440 3.49 -33.01 1.94
N ALA A 441 2.98 -32.97 3.17
CA ALA A 441 3.42 -32.12 4.23
C ALA A 441 4.70 -32.73 4.75
N ILE A 442 5.80 -32.10 4.40
CA ILE A 442 7.11 -32.46 4.92
C ILE A 442 7.03 -32.32 6.44
N ASP A 443 7.33 -33.39 7.18
CA ASP A 443 7.33 -33.37 8.65
C ASP A 443 8.13 -32.16 9.14
N PRO A 444 7.49 -31.24 9.87
CA PRO A 444 8.15 -30.03 10.31
C PRO A 444 9.21 -30.37 11.37
N ARG A 445 10.38 -29.74 11.26
CA ARG A 445 11.50 -29.96 12.19
C ARG A 445 12.03 -28.65 12.74
N GLY A 446 12.63 -28.71 13.93
CA GLY A 446 13.28 -27.55 14.55
C GLY A 446 12.29 -26.42 14.86
N ARG A 447 12.69 -25.18 14.59
CA ARG A 447 11.89 -23.99 14.90
C ARG A 447 10.58 -23.92 14.09
N VAL A 448 10.56 -24.45 12.86
CA VAL A 448 9.33 -24.50 12.03
C VAL A 448 8.23 -25.36 12.68
N ALA A 449 8.59 -26.44 13.37
CA ALA A 449 7.61 -27.26 14.09
C ALA A 449 6.93 -26.48 15.22
N THR A 450 7.69 -25.65 15.95
CA THR A 450 7.13 -24.76 16.98
C THR A 450 6.16 -23.74 16.36
N LEU A 451 6.55 -23.10 15.25
CA LEU A 451 5.69 -22.15 14.55
C LEU A 451 4.38 -22.79 14.08
N MET A 452 4.45 -23.97 13.46
CA MET A 452 3.26 -24.70 13.00
C MET A 452 2.36 -25.13 14.15
N LYS A 453 2.94 -25.53 15.30
CA LYS A 453 2.16 -25.85 16.50
C LYS A 453 1.40 -24.63 17.02
N THR A 454 2.08 -23.49 17.18
CA THR A 454 1.44 -22.24 17.64
C THR A 454 0.37 -21.74 16.66
N LEU A 455 0.58 -21.89 15.34
CA LEU A 455 -0.45 -21.60 14.34
C LEU A 455 -1.67 -22.53 14.49
N GLY A 456 -1.46 -23.81 14.78
CA GLY A 456 -2.52 -24.78 15.05
C GLY A 456 -3.35 -24.43 16.29
N GLU A 457 -2.69 -24.05 17.39
CA GLU A 457 -3.34 -23.59 18.63
C GLU A 457 -4.22 -22.35 18.36
N ARG A 458 -3.67 -21.33 17.68
CA ARG A 458 -4.42 -20.12 17.31
C ARG A 458 -5.62 -20.40 16.40
N ARG A 459 -5.54 -21.42 15.55
CA ARG A 459 -6.66 -21.81 14.68
C ARG A 459 -7.80 -22.42 15.50
N GLN A 460 -7.49 -23.26 16.48
CA GLN A 460 -8.51 -23.90 17.33
C GLN A 460 -9.26 -22.88 18.19
N GLU A 461 -8.57 -21.87 18.71
CA GLU A 461 -9.20 -20.76 19.46
C GLU A 461 -10.23 -19.99 18.61
N SER A 462 -10.00 -19.89 17.30
CA SER A 462 -10.84 -19.13 16.37
C SER A 462 -11.97 -19.91 15.72
N GLN A 463 -11.85 -21.25 15.64
CA GLN A 463 -12.89 -22.12 15.11
C GLN A 463 -14.21 -22.05 15.91
N ALA A 464 -14.17 -21.59 17.16
CA ALA A 464 -15.37 -21.32 17.95
C ALA A 464 -16.25 -20.19 17.38
N TYR A 465 -15.75 -19.40 16.43
CA TYR A 465 -16.38 -18.19 15.92
C TYR A 465 -16.56 -18.16 14.38
N GLU A 466 -16.12 -19.20 13.64
CA GLU A 466 -16.14 -19.19 12.17
C GLU A 466 -17.48 -19.60 11.55
N SER A 467 -18.13 -18.61 10.91
CA SER A 467 -19.18 -18.80 9.90
C SER A 467 -18.68 -18.34 8.52
N PHE A 468 -18.72 -19.26 7.55
CA PHE A 468 -18.86 -19.06 6.10
C PHE A 468 -17.84 -18.27 5.23
N LEU A 469 -16.92 -17.46 5.75
CA LEU A 469 -16.15 -16.52 4.89
C LEU A 469 -14.71 -16.93 4.50
N SER A 470 -14.28 -18.16 4.80
CA SER A 470 -12.86 -18.56 4.77
C SER A 470 -12.18 -18.52 3.40
N SER A 471 -12.88 -18.66 2.27
CA SER A 471 -12.22 -18.72 0.95
C SER A 471 -12.15 -17.36 0.25
N ALA A 472 -13.11 -16.46 0.50
CA ALA A 472 -13.20 -15.17 -0.19
C ALA A 472 -12.26 -14.10 0.42
N LEU A 473 -11.85 -14.28 1.68
CA LEU A 473 -10.98 -13.35 2.41
C LEU A 473 -9.49 -13.69 2.34
N GLU A 474 -9.09 -14.79 1.68
CA GLU A 474 -7.67 -15.12 1.50
C GLU A 474 -6.93 -14.13 0.58
N GLU A 475 -7.66 -13.25 -0.12
CA GLU A 475 -7.13 -12.51 -1.26
C GLU A 475 -7.52 -11.02 -1.31
N VAL A 476 -7.93 -10.37 -0.21
CA VAL A 476 -8.59 -9.04 -0.29
C VAL A 476 -7.71 -7.92 -0.89
N GLU A 477 -6.39 -7.95 -0.70
CA GLU A 477 -5.46 -7.00 -1.32
C GLU A 477 -4.18 -7.70 -1.78
N GLN A 478 -3.93 -7.72 -3.09
CA GLN A 478 -2.73 -8.31 -3.69
C GLN A 478 -2.03 -7.29 -4.58
N LYS A 479 -0.70 -7.26 -4.54
CA LYS A 479 0.08 -6.67 -5.65
C LYS A 479 0.30 -7.79 -6.65
N ARG A 480 -0.25 -7.66 -7.85
CA ARG A 480 -0.03 -8.63 -8.91
C ARG A 480 1.02 -8.08 -9.88
N GLU A 481 2.21 -8.65 -9.83
CA GLU A 481 3.22 -8.39 -10.85
C GLU A 481 2.98 -9.34 -12.03
N VAL A 482 2.19 -8.88 -13.01
CA VAL A 482 2.00 -9.59 -14.28
C VAL A 482 3.21 -9.25 -15.16
N ALA A 483 4.21 -10.12 -15.15
CA ALA A 483 5.36 -9.98 -16.03
C ALA A 483 4.93 -10.12 -17.50
N TYR A 484 4.67 -9.00 -18.17
CA TYR A 484 4.98 -8.85 -19.60
C TYR A 484 6.32 -8.12 -19.72
N GLU A 485 7.35 -8.65 -19.07
CA GLU A 485 8.70 -8.14 -19.26
C GLU A 485 9.42 -9.02 -20.29
N ILE A 486 9.73 -8.42 -21.44
CA ILE A 486 10.95 -8.80 -22.14
C ILE A 486 12.07 -8.27 -21.23
N GLU A 487 12.48 -9.05 -20.23
CA GLU A 487 13.63 -8.73 -19.39
C GLU A 487 14.90 -8.80 -20.27
N GLU A 488 15.38 -7.66 -20.74
CA GLU A 488 16.79 -7.54 -21.12
C GLU A 488 17.63 -7.49 -19.84
N GLU A 489 17.95 -8.67 -19.30
CA GLU A 489 18.97 -8.78 -18.24
C GLU A 489 20.31 -8.27 -18.78
N ARG A 490 20.67 -7.03 -18.44
CA ARG A 490 22.05 -6.55 -18.57
C ARG A 490 22.89 -7.22 -17.47
N GLU A 491 23.52 -8.34 -17.80
CA GLU A 491 24.61 -8.90 -17.00
C GLU A 491 25.77 -7.89 -16.93
N MET A 492 25.78 -7.07 -15.87
CA MET A 492 26.90 -6.18 -15.59
C MET A 492 28.06 -7.02 -15.06
N GLN A 493 28.95 -7.45 -15.96
CA GLN A 493 30.16 -8.19 -15.63
C GLN A 493 31.06 -7.32 -14.75
N ARG A 494 30.96 -7.48 -13.43
CA ARG A 494 31.78 -6.75 -12.46
C ARG A 494 33.25 -7.18 -12.66
N PRO A 495 34.20 -6.24 -12.76
CA PRO A 495 35.61 -6.60 -12.91
C PRO A 495 36.07 -7.51 -11.76
N LEU A 496 36.94 -8.47 -12.08
CA LEU A 496 37.51 -9.42 -11.13
C LEU A 496 38.10 -8.66 -9.93
N LYS A 497 37.69 -9.01 -8.70
CA LYS A 497 38.25 -8.42 -7.48
C LYS A 497 39.77 -8.64 -7.45
N PRO A 498 40.61 -7.58 -7.50
CA PRO A 498 42.05 -7.75 -7.47
C PRO A 498 42.48 -8.35 -6.12
N LYS A 499 43.52 -9.20 -6.14
CA LYS A 499 44.10 -9.75 -4.91
C LYS A 499 44.82 -8.64 -4.16
N ALA A 500 44.45 -8.41 -2.91
CA ALA A 500 45.11 -7.44 -2.03
C ALA A 500 46.59 -7.80 -1.85
N LEU A 501 47.46 -6.78 -1.88
CA LEU A 501 48.87 -6.94 -1.53
C LEU A 501 48.99 -7.10 0.00
N LYS A 502 49.75 -8.11 0.45
CA LYS A 502 49.97 -8.33 1.88
C LYS A 502 51.24 -7.61 2.34
N PHE A 503 51.09 -6.77 3.36
CA PHE A 503 52.20 -6.08 4.01
C PHE A 503 52.57 -6.76 5.33
N ARG A 504 53.82 -6.58 5.78
CA ARG A 504 54.32 -7.17 7.03
C ARG A 504 53.83 -6.44 8.29
N GLY A 505 53.13 -5.32 8.15
CA GLY A 505 52.62 -4.49 9.24
C GLY A 505 52.79 -3.01 8.95
N LEU A 506 52.48 -2.15 9.92
CA LEU A 506 52.73 -0.71 9.84
C LEU A 506 54.24 -0.41 9.87
N HIS A 507 54.67 0.61 9.12
CA HIS A 507 56.06 1.06 9.12
C HIS A 507 56.53 1.49 10.53
N ALA A 508 57.79 1.25 10.85
CA ALA A 508 58.36 1.51 12.18
C ALA A 508 58.22 2.98 12.62
N SER A 509 58.34 3.92 11.68
CA SER A 509 58.16 5.36 11.91
C SER A 509 56.75 5.70 12.38
N ILE A 510 55.73 5.06 11.79
CA ILE A 510 54.31 5.27 12.15
C ILE A 510 54.04 4.68 13.54
N LEU A 511 54.59 3.49 13.82
CA LEU A 511 54.47 2.86 15.15
C LEU A 511 55.16 3.66 16.25
N SER A 512 56.32 4.25 15.96
CA SER A 512 57.04 5.13 16.89
C SER A 512 56.27 6.41 17.18
N PHE A 513 55.71 7.04 16.14
CA PHE A 513 54.86 8.23 16.29
C PHE A 513 53.60 7.95 17.11
N ALA A 514 52.90 6.83 16.83
CA ALA A 514 51.73 6.41 17.61
C ALA A 514 52.05 6.14 19.09
N ARG A 515 53.32 5.84 19.42
CA ARG A 515 53.81 5.64 20.79
C ARG A 515 54.36 6.93 21.43
N GLY A 516 54.18 8.09 20.79
CA GLY A 516 54.56 9.40 21.32
C GLY A 516 55.95 9.91 20.89
N GLY A 517 56.61 9.25 19.93
CA GLY A 517 57.87 9.72 19.35
C GLY A 517 57.69 10.80 18.28
N VAL A 518 58.80 11.43 17.86
CA VAL A 518 58.81 12.38 16.74
C VAL A 518 58.62 11.64 15.42
N LEU A 519 57.78 12.18 14.53
CA LEU A 519 57.53 11.60 13.22
C LEU A 519 58.77 11.75 12.32
N VAL A 520 59.38 10.61 11.98
CA VAL A 520 60.43 10.54 10.96
C VAL A 520 59.76 10.26 9.62
N LEU A 521 60.02 11.07 8.58
CA LEU A 521 59.39 10.99 7.26
C LEU A 521 59.82 9.78 6.41
N GLU A 522 60.49 8.80 7.01
CA GLU A 522 60.90 7.58 6.33
C GLU A 522 59.72 6.59 6.27
N GLY A 523 59.34 6.17 5.05
CA GLY A 523 58.19 5.29 4.81
C GLY A 523 56.83 5.99 4.75
N ILE A 524 56.84 7.33 4.65
CA ILE A 524 55.65 8.19 4.63
C ILE A 524 55.73 9.10 3.40
N VAL A 525 54.62 9.28 2.69
CA VAL A 525 54.53 10.11 1.48
C VAL A 525 53.49 11.23 1.68
N SER A 526 53.64 12.32 0.94
CA SER A 526 52.66 13.42 0.96
C SER A 526 51.37 13.00 0.25
N ALA A 527 50.22 13.22 0.89
CA ALA A 527 48.93 12.95 0.28
C ALA A 527 48.66 13.87 -0.92
N ALA A 528 49.16 15.11 -0.87
CA ALA A 528 49.03 16.08 -1.95
C ALA A 528 49.73 15.58 -3.21
N GLU A 529 51.00 15.16 -3.08
CA GLU A 529 51.79 14.62 -4.20
C GLU A 529 51.16 13.32 -4.75
N THR A 530 50.76 12.42 -3.85
CA THR A 530 50.14 11.14 -4.26
C THR A 530 48.84 11.36 -5.04
N LEU A 531 48.03 12.36 -4.66
CA LEU A 531 46.78 12.71 -5.35
C LEU A 531 47.06 13.29 -6.74
N GLU A 532 48.05 14.17 -6.85
CA GLU A 532 48.49 14.80 -8.11
C GLU A 532 49.00 13.76 -9.11
N GLU A 533 49.69 12.72 -8.63
CA GLU A 533 50.22 11.62 -9.44
C GLU A 533 49.16 10.61 -9.92
N THR A 534 47.93 10.65 -9.39
CA THR A 534 46.86 9.76 -9.86
C THR A 534 46.43 10.11 -11.29
N GLN A 535 45.87 9.13 -12.02
CA GLN A 535 45.30 9.38 -13.36
C GLN A 535 44.24 10.49 -13.35
N LEU A 536 43.46 10.61 -12.28
CA LEU A 536 42.47 11.67 -12.11
C LEU A 536 43.15 13.02 -11.82
N GLY A 537 44.16 13.03 -10.95
CA GLY A 537 44.99 14.21 -10.66
C GLY A 537 45.59 14.82 -11.93
N LEU A 538 46.22 13.97 -12.75
CA LEU A 538 46.79 14.36 -14.04
C LEU A 538 45.73 14.83 -15.05
N LYS A 539 44.61 14.11 -15.16
CA LYS A 539 43.52 14.43 -16.11
C LYS A 539 42.85 15.77 -15.82
N TYR A 540 42.64 16.09 -14.55
CA TYR A 540 41.92 17.28 -14.11
C TYR A 540 42.83 18.39 -13.58
N ARG A 541 44.16 18.21 -13.61
CA ARG A 541 45.17 19.14 -13.08
C ARG A 541 44.86 19.58 -11.65
N ILE A 542 44.55 18.60 -10.79
CA ILE A 542 44.24 18.87 -9.39
C ILE A 542 45.47 19.42 -8.69
N HIS A 543 45.32 20.48 -7.89
CA HIS A 543 46.36 21.00 -7.02
C HIS A 543 46.17 20.43 -5.61
N GLY A 544 46.79 19.29 -5.33
CA GLY A 544 46.67 18.55 -4.07
C GLY A 544 47.13 19.36 -2.86
N SER A 545 48.10 20.27 -3.05
CA SER A 545 48.58 21.19 -2.02
C SER A 545 47.51 22.16 -1.49
N SER A 546 46.43 22.41 -2.23
CA SER A 546 45.31 23.24 -1.75
C SER A 546 44.25 22.46 -0.98
N LEU A 547 44.21 21.13 -1.13
CA LEU A 547 43.18 20.27 -0.57
C LEU A 547 43.66 19.49 0.67
N VAL A 548 44.91 19.01 0.65
CA VAL A 548 45.44 18.04 1.64
C VAL A 548 46.89 18.32 2.02
N ALA A 549 47.27 19.59 2.16
CA ALA A 549 48.64 20.05 2.41
C ALA A 549 49.33 19.43 3.64
N HIS A 550 48.56 19.08 4.68
CA HIS A 550 49.07 18.58 5.96
C HIS A 550 48.81 17.09 6.17
N LEU A 551 48.33 16.39 5.15
CA LEU A 551 48.02 14.97 5.22
C LEU A 551 49.17 14.14 4.65
N TYR A 552 49.56 13.12 5.40
CA TYR A 552 50.59 12.18 5.02
C TYR A 552 50.01 10.76 4.97
N LEU A 553 50.50 9.96 4.02
CA LEU A 553 50.06 8.59 3.78
C LEU A 553 51.22 7.63 4.05
N SER A 554 50.92 6.40 4.45
CA SER A 554 51.95 5.36 4.47
C SER A 554 52.31 4.96 3.03
N ALA A 555 53.55 4.56 2.79
CA ALA A 555 53.98 4.12 1.46
C ALA A 555 53.10 2.99 0.90
N GLU A 556 52.61 2.10 1.76
CA GLU A 556 51.73 0.98 1.42
C GLU A 556 50.36 1.42 0.87
N PHE A 557 49.88 2.61 1.25
CA PHE A 557 48.59 3.13 0.80
C PHE A 557 48.54 3.31 -0.73
N SER A 558 49.68 3.60 -1.35
CA SER A 558 49.79 3.75 -2.81
C SER A 558 49.79 2.42 -3.58
N VAL A 559 49.95 1.27 -2.90
CA VAL A 559 50.15 -0.05 -3.54
C VAL A 559 49.27 -1.15 -2.92
N THR A 560 47.95 -0.97 -2.92
CA THR A 560 47.04 -1.88 -2.22
C THR A 560 46.73 -3.20 -2.96
N ILE A 561 47.08 -3.30 -4.25
CA ILE A 561 46.73 -4.43 -5.12
C ILE A 561 47.96 -5.10 -5.74
N ASN A 562 47.93 -6.43 -5.84
CA ASN A 562 48.96 -7.19 -6.54
C ASN A 562 48.70 -7.14 -8.06
N LEU A 563 49.35 -6.21 -8.74
CA LEU A 563 49.38 -6.15 -10.20
C LEU A 563 50.28 -7.30 -10.68
N LYS A 564 49.69 -8.37 -11.22
CA LYS A 564 50.46 -9.34 -12.01
C LYS A 564 51.18 -8.54 -13.10
N LYS A 565 52.52 -8.63 -13.17
CA LYS A 565 53.25 -8.11 -14.33
C LYS A 565 52.63 -8.76 -15.57
N SER A 566 51.96 -7.96 -16.39
CA SER A 566 51.65 -8.31 -17.76
C SER A 566 52.99 -8.50 -18.48
N GLY A 567 53.30 -9.75 -18.80
CA GLY A 567 54.42 -10.09 -19.68
C GLY A 567 54.14 -9.66 -21.11
#